data_AF-I3TEC3-F1
#
_entry.id   AF-I3TEC3-F1
#
_cell.length_a   1.000
_cell.length_b   1.000
_cell.length_c   1.000
_cell.angle_alpha   90.00
_cell.angle_beta   90.00
_cell.angle_gamma   90.00
#
_symmetry.space_group_name_H-M   'P 1'
#
loop_
_entity.id
_entity.type
_entity.pdbx_description
1 polymer ?
#
loop_
_entity_poly.entity_id
_entity_poly.type
_entity_poly.pdbx_seq_one_letter_code
_entity_poly.pdbx_strand_id
1 'polypeptide(L)'
;MDGEVRWVKRYEVDSLQIYFSASLELQEELINNGFQVPSSRDGRVKTPIPIIYSNFRGWLGKPNPITIERLIPPEWLKLDPKSLGWEKTTFRGKTAFYMPPDEVYVDVGYDENGNIHLKLDVKGYHLERTSIRGVNPEKWTNWVMFYVNADLIEKLLNLLKDVVKPGILASRSLKVEREIQQGGKEVTYYAYIGDMRDVGIPVRYFSFCMGCFHRVLDYLRIKARENGLNESIVDRLRLRIEFDPNVRTGVKVGVAKIAGKRPQVMFKLASNTPKSIRGILKPRIEGKARGKLVECNHEYRNQYMVVNGELLYYALEATKTYLQKLPSDVGG
;
A
#
# COMPACT_ATOMS: atom_id res chain seq x y z
N MET A 1 4.45 -3.61 -24.34
CA MET A 1 3.98 -2.37 -25.02
C MET A 1 4.76 -1.28 -24.33
N ASP A 2 5.98 -1.05 -24.78
CA ASP A 2 6.93 -0.24 -24.02
C ASP A 2 7.16 1.04 -24.81
N GLY A 3 6.18 1.94 -24.72
CA GLY A 3 6.44 3.34 -25.02
C GLY A 3 7.42 3.89 -23.98
N GLU A 4 8.36 4.72 -24.41
CA GLU A 4 9.34 5.34 -23.51
C GLU A 4 8.61 6.21 -22.46
N VAL A 5 8.80 5.90 -21.17
CA VAL A 5 8.21 6.69 -20.09
C VAL A 5 9.07 7.92 -19.83
N ARG A 6 8.48 9.11 -19.99
CA ARG A 6 9.12 10.38 -19.69
C ARG A 6 8.85 10.77 -18.24
N TRP A 7 9.87 10.67 -17.38
CA TRP A 7 9.79 11.07 -15.98
C TRP A 7 9.89 12.60 -15.84
N VAL A 8 8.88 13.23 -15.24
CA VAL A 8 8.74 14.70 -15.22
C VAL A 8 8.91 15.31 -13.85
N LYS A 9 8.50 14.60 -12.80
CA LYS A 9 8.54 15.16 -11.45
C LYS A 9 8.65 14.09 -10.39
N ARG A 10 9.29 14.47 -9.29
CA ARG A 10 9.40 13.67 -8.09
C ARG A 10 8.76 14.41 -6.93
N TYR A 11 7.91 13.72 -6.19
CA TYR A 11 7.25 14.26 -4.99
C TYR A 11 7.57 13.40 -3.78
N GLU A 12 7.69 14.06 -2.64
CA GLU A 12 7.82 13.38 -1.37
C GLU A 12 6.47 12.83 -0.93
N VAL A 13 6.48 11.56 -0.52
CA VAL A 13 5.30 10.89 0.01
C VAL A 13 5.22 11.17 1.52
N ASP A 14 4.04 11.51 2.03
CA ASP A 14 3.81 11.68 3.46
C ASP A 14 3.85 10.32 4.18
N SER A 15 3.14 9.33 3.64
CA SER A 15 3.20 7.95 4.12
C SER A 15 2.85 6.95 3.02
N LEU A 16 3.41 5.75 3.14
CA LEU A 16 3.16 4.61 2.26
C LEU A 16 2.75 3.39 3.09
N GLN A 17 1.79 2.64 2.57
CA GLN A 17 1.34 1.38 3.15
C GLN A 17 1.10 0.36 2.03
N ILE A 18 1.76 -0.80 2.10
CA ILE A 18 1.54 -1.93 1.19
C ILE A 18 1.15 -3.14 2.02
N TYR A 19 -0.12 -3.52 1.95
CA TYR A 19 -0.72 -4.62 2.68
C TYR A 19 -0.57 -5.92 1.89
N PHE A 20 0.64 -6.47 1.79
CA PHE A 20 0.83 -7.78 1.17
C PHE A 20 0.04 -8.87 1.91
N SER A 21 -0.21 -8.69 3.21
CA SER A 21 -1.12 -9.53 4.00
C SER A 21 -2.56 -9.59 3.49
N ALA A 22 -2.97 -8.65 2.64
CA ALA A 22 -4.28 -8.64 2.00
C ALA A 22 -4.34 -9.48 0.71
N SER A 23 -3.21 -9.98 0.22
CA SER A 23 -3.13 -10.85 -0.96
C SER A 23 -3.30 -12.31 -0.55
N LEU A 24 -4.27 -12.98 -1.18
CA LEU A 24 -4.41 -14.43 -1.04
C LEU A 24 -3.44 -15.18 -1.94
N GLU A 25 -2.98 -14.57 -3.03
CA GLU A 25 -1.96 -15.12 -3.93
C GLU A 25 -0.64 -15.32 -3.18
N LEU A 26 -0.19 -14.30 -2.44
CA LEU A 26 1.03 -14.40 -1.62
C LEU A 26 0.88 -15.39 -0.46
N GLN A 27 -0.31 -15.47 0.15
CA GLN A 27 -0.59 -16.47 1.19
C GLN A 27 -0.50 -17.90 0.63
N GLU A 28 -1.16 -18.13 -0.50
CA GLU A 28 -1.19 -19.42 -1.19
C GLU A 28 0.21 -19.84 -1.66
N GLU A 29 0.99 -18.91 -2.21
CA GLU A 29 2.38 -19.18 -2.61
C GLU A 29 3.24 -19.64 -1.44
N LEU A 30 3.17 -18.94 -0.31
CA LEU A 30 3.94 -19.30 0.89
C LEU A 30 3.50 -20.65 1.44
N ILE A 31 2.19 -20.91 1.52
CA ILE A 31 1.62 -22.18 2.00
C ILE A 31 2.04 -23.35 1.10
N ASN A 32 1.95 -23.17 -0.22
CA ASN A 32 2.32 -24.20 -1.19
C ASN A 32 3.81 -24.54 -1.14
N ASN A 33 4.64 -23.60 -0.68
CA ASN A 33 6.07 -23.80 -0.44
C ASN A 33 6.41 -24.17 1.01
N GLY A 34 5.42 -24.61 1.79
CA GLY A 34 5.62 -25.20 3.12
C GLY A 34 5.64 -24.22 4.30
N PHE A 35 5.53 -22.91 4.07
CA PHE A 35 5.47 -21.94 5.16
C PHE A 35 4.13 -22.05 5.93
N GLN A 36 4.19 -21.99 7.25
CA GLN A 36 3.00 -21.98 8.09
C GLN A 36 2.48 -20.54 8.28
N VAL A 37 1.60 -20.09 7.38
CA VAL A 37 1.01 -18.74 7.37
C VAL A 37 -0.43 -18.75 7.91
N PRO A 38 -0.81 -17.83 8.83
CA PRO A 38 0.03 -16.83 9.50
C PRO A 38 0.82 -17.40 10.69
N SER A 39 0.57 -18.65 11.08
CA SER A 39 1.32 -19.37 12.12
C SER A 39 1.16 -20.88 11.96
N SER A 40 2.03 -21.64 12.61
CA SER A 40 1.84 -23.09 12.80
C SER A 40 0.59 -23.39 13.62
N ARG A 41 0.06 -24.61 13.48
CA ARG A 41 -1.15 -25.08 14.20
C ARG A 41 -0.99 -25.09 15.71
N ASP A 42 0.23 -25.35 16.20
CA ASP A 42 0.58 -25.32 17.62
C ASP A 42 0.89 -23.89 18.13
N GLY A 43 0.85 -22.89 17.25
CA GLY A 43 1.12 -21.48 17.57
C GLY A 43 2.57 -21.14 17.89
N ARG A 44 3.51 -22.10 17.75
CA ARG A 44 4.93 -21.89 18.08
C ARG A 44 5.66 -21.04 17.04
N VAL A 45 5.37 -21.26 15.76
CA VAL A 45 5.98 -20.51 14.65
C VAL A 45 5.00 -19.44 14.17
N LYS A 46 5.43 -18.18 14.19
CA LYS A 46 4.62 -17.04 13.75
C LYS A 46 5.17 -16.48 12.43
N THR A 47 4.39 -16.61 11.37
CA THR A 47 4.73 -16.20 10.00
C THR A 47 3.65 -15.27 9.40
N PRO A 48 3.32 -14.13 10.04
CA PRO A 48 2.42 -13.16 9.42
C PRO A 48 3.03 -12.63 8.12
N ILE A 49 2.20 -12.46 7.09
CA ILE A 49 2.67 -11.75 5.89
C ILE A 49 2.93 -10.28 6.23
N PRO A 50 4.09 -9.72 5.88
CA PRO A 50 4.44 -8.35 6.20
C PRO A 50 3.52 -7.31 5.57
N ILE A 51 3.34 -6.20 6.27
CA ILE A 51 2.90 -4.93 5.72
C ILE A 51 4.14 -4.05 5.59
N ILE A 52 4.36 -3.45 4.41
CA ILE A 52 5.37 -2.39 4.27
C ILE A 52 4.73 -1.10 4.73
N TYR A 53 5.30 -0.48 5.75
CA TYR A 53 4.86 0.83 6.21
C TYR A 53 6.02 1.81 6.13
N SER A 54 5.76 3.00 5.63
CA SER A 54 6.67 4.14 5.73
C SER A 54 5.94 5.36 6.26
N ASN A 55 6.55 6.00 7.25
CA ASN A 55 6.12 7.28 7.79
C ASN A 55 7.20 8.36 7.54
N PHE A 56 7.18 8.97 6.37
CA PHE A 56 8.18 9.98 6.01
C PHE A 56 7.85 11.34 6.64
N ARG A 57 6.63 11.84 6.45
CA ARG A 57 6.23 13.18 6.92
C ARG A 57 4.73 13.34 7.07
N GLY A 58 4.29 14.58 7.24
CA GLY A 58 2.89 14.98 7.20
C GLY A 58 2.19 14.97 8.56
N TRP A 59 2.84 14.49 9.63
CA TRP A 59 2.36 14.72 10.99
C TRP A 59 2.46 16.20 11.36
N LEU A 60 1.43 16.75 12.00
CA LEU A 60 1.41 18.12 12.50
C LEU A 60 2.20 18.30 13.81
N GLY A 61 2.51 17.17 14.48
CA GLY A 61 3.32 17.12 15.70
C GLY A 61 4.11 15.82 15.76
N LYS A 62 4.59 15.44 16.96
CA LYS A 62 5.27 14.15 17.14
C LYS A 62 4.28 13.00 16.88
N PRO A 63 4.59 12.05 15.98
CA PRO A 63 3.73 10.90 15.73
C PRO A 63 3.57 10.07 17.00
N ASN A 64 2.40 9.44 17.17
CA ASN A 64 2.22 8.46 18.24
C ASN A 64 3.20 7.29 18.07
N PRO A 65 3.78 6.77 19.16
CA PRO A 65 4.66 5.61 19.08
C PRO A 65 3.89 4.36 18.63
N ILE A 66 4.57 3.47 17.91
CA ILE A 66 3.96 2.24 17.38
C ILE A 66 4.18 1.10 18.37
N THR A 67 3.10 0.44 18.78
CA THR A 67 3.19 -0.65 19.74
C THR A 67 3.76 -1.93 19.10
N ILE A 68 4.49 -2.72 19.89
CA ILE A 68 5.17 -3.93 19.42
C ILE A 68 4.21 -4.98 18.82
N GLU A 69 2.94 -4.96 19.18
CA GLU A 69 1.95 -5.87 18.61
C GLU A 69 1.64 -5.58 17.15
N ARG A 70 1.78 -4.32 16.72
CA ARG A 70 1.62 -3.91 15.31
C ARG A 70 2.84 -4.21 14.45
N LEU A 71 4.02 -4.33 15.06
CA LEU A 71 5.28 -4.50 14.35
C LEU A 71 5.59 -5.97 14.12
N ILE A 72 6.26 -6.27 13.00
CA ILE A 72 7.17 -7.40 12.97
C ILE A 72 8.41 -6.94 13.74
N PRO A 73 8.69 -7.52 14.93
CA PRO A 73 9.80 -7.07 15.76
C PRO A 73 11.13 -7.18 15.03
N PRO A 74 12.04 -6.19 15.13
CA PRO A 74 13.39 -6.27 14.56
C PRO A 74 14.14 -7.55 14.95
N GLU A 75 13.89 -8.04 16.15
CA GLU A 75 14.49 -9.26 16.69
C GLU A 75 14.10 -10.50 15.87
N TRP A 76 12.94 -10.50 15.21
CA TRP A 76 12.54 -11.56 14.27
C TRP A 76 13.37 -11.55 12.98
N LEU A 77 14.10 -10.46 12.74
CA LEU A 77 15.06 -10.29 11.65
C LEU A 77 16.51 -10.38 12.17
N LYS A 78 16.72 -10.73 13.45
CA LYS A 78 18.02 -10.66 14.15
C LYS A 78 18.64 -9.25 14.14
N LEU A 79 17.79 -8.23 14.12
CA LEU A 79 18.16 -6.82 14.23
C LEU A 79 17.86 -6.32 15.64
N ASP A 80 18.62 -5.32 16.08
CA ASP A 80 18.37 -4.62 17.34
C ASP A 80 17.64 -3.29 17.07
N PRO A 81 16.56 -2.95 17.80
CA PRO A 81 15.85 -1.69 17.61
C PRO A 81 16.76 -0.44 17.67
N LYS A 82 17.81 -0.40 18.51
CA LYS A 82 18.70 0.78 18.57
C LYS A 82 19.50 0.94 17.28
N SER A 83 19.92 -0.16 16.64
CA SER A 83 20.59 -0.13 15.34
C SER A 83 19.72 0.45 14.23
N LEU A 84 18.40 0.43 14.40
CA LEU A 84 17.41 1.05 13.51
C LEU A 84 17.06 2.49 13.89
N GLY A 85 17.70 3.04 14.94
CA GLY A 85 17.37 4.34 15.50
C GLY A 85 16.03 4.37 16.25
N TRP A 86 15.48 3.22 16.64
CA TRP A 86 14.20 3.17 17.34
C TRP A 86 14.36 3.47 18.82
N GLU A 87 13.54 4.41 19.31
CA GLU A 87 13.50 4.81 20.72
C GLU A 87 12.36 4.06 21.42
N LYS A 88 12.71 3.17 22.35
CA LYS A 88 11.74 2.40 23.14
C LYS A 88 10.99 3.30 24.13
N THR A 89 9.68 3.12 24.22
CA THR A 89 8.79 3.83 25.15
C THR A 89 7.64 2.94 25.62
N THR A 90 6.77 3.47 26.47
CA THR A 90 5.52 2.83 26.91
C THR A 90 4.33 3.66 26.43
N PHE A 91 3.41 3.03 25.69
CA PHE A 91 2.20 3.67 25.20
C PHE A 91 0.98 2.83 25.54
N ARG A 92 0.04 3.39 26.31
CA ARG A 92 -1.16 2.70 26.78
C ARG A 92 -0.86 1.36 27.47
N GLY A 93 0.16 1.35 28.34
CA GLY A 93 0.59 0.17 29.10
C GLY A 93 1.34 -0.89 28.29
N LYS A 94 1.71 -0.60 27.04
CA LYS A 94 2.39 -1.55 26.14
C LYS A 94 3.75 -1.03 25.70
N THR A 95 4.67 -1.95 25.43
CA THR A 95 5.94 -1.59 24.78
C THR A 95 5.66 -1.00 23.40
N ALA A 96 6.25 0.16 23.13
CA ALA A 96 6.11 0.87 21.87
C ALA A 96 7.43 1.53 21.48
N PHE A 97 7.50 2.02 20.24
CA PHE A 97 8.71 2.63 19.70
C PHE A 97 8.38 3.94 18.97
N TYR A 98 9.16 4.97 19.21
CA TYR A 98 9.31 6.08 18.26
C TYR A 98 10.34 5.66 17.21
N MET A 99 10.00 5.87 15.95
CA MET A 99 10.86 5.53 14.82
C MET A 99 11.33 6.81 14.15
N PRO A 100 12.55 6.83 13.59
CA PRO A 100 12.98 7.94 12.77
C PRO A 100 12.06 8.05 11.54
N PRO A 101 11.97 9.24 10.91
CA PRO A 101 11.27 9.39 9.65
C PRO A 101 11.84 8.42 8.60
N ASP A 102 10.94 7.69 7.93
CA ASP A 102 11.29 6.92 6.73
C ASP A 102 11.50 7.87 5.53
N GLU A 103 11.92 7.37 4.38
CA GLU A 103 12.11 8.20 3.18
C GLU A 103 11.47 7.52 1.96
N VAL A 104 10.46 8.17 1.38
CA VAL A 104 9.72 7.66 0.21
C VAL A 104 9.38 8.78 -0.75
N TYR A 105 9.52 8.49 -2.04
CA TYR A 105 9.11 9.39 -3.11
C TYR A 105 8.19 8.70 -4.10
N VAL A 106 7.41 9.51 -4.81
CA VAL A 106 6.71 9.08 -6.01
C VAL A 106 7.27 9.88 -7.19
N ASP A 107 7.88 9.15 -8.11
CA ASP A 107 8.26 9.65 -9.43
C ASP A 107 7.03 9.58 -10.33
N VAL A 108 6.70 10.69 -10.97
CA VAL A 108 5.59 10.84 -11.90
C VAL A 108 6.17 10.92 -13.30
N GLY A 109 5.74 9.99 -14.15
CA GLY A 109 6.08 9.96 -15.56
C GLY A 109 4.84 9.81 -16.43
N TYR A 110 4.99 10.00 -17.73
CA TYR A 110 3.92 9.77 -18.70
C TYR A 110 4.43 9.04 -19.94
N ASP A 111 3.53 8.37 -20.63
CA ASP A 111 3.80 7.71 -21.90
C ASP A 111 3.01 8.36 -23.06
N GLU A 112 3.33 7.93 -24.28
CA GLU A 112 2.70 8.43 -25.51
C GLU A 112 1.21 8.09 -25.61
N ASN A 113 0.72 7.15 -24.80
CA ASN A 113 -0.69 6.76 -24.75
C ASN A 113 -1.51 7.61 -23.76
N GLY A 114 -0.90 8.67 -23.20
CA GLY A 114 -1.55 9.55 -22.23
C GLY A 114 -1.76 8.86 -20.87
N ASN A 115 -0.99 7.81 -20.54
CA ASN A 115 -1.02 7.23 -19.21
C ASN A 115 0.01 7.91 -18.31
N ILE A 116 -0.34 7.95 -17.03
CA ILE A 116 0.51 8.46 -15.96
C ILE A 116 1.05 7.28 -15.16
N HIS A 117 2.37 7.25 -15.04
CA HIS A 117 3.14 6.27 -14.28
C HIS A 117 3.47 6.88 -12.92
N LEU A 118 3.06 6.20 -11.85
CA LEU A 118 3.33 6.57 -10.47
C LEU A 118 4.27 5.51 -9.89
N LYS A 119 5.58 5.78 -9.93
CA LYS A 119 6.62 4.87 -9.45
C LYS A 119 7.07 5.28 -8.06
N LEU A 120 7.01 4.34 -7.11
CA LEU A 120 7.47 4.56 -5.75
C LEU A 120 8.96 4.24 -5.64
N ASP A 121 9.71 5.18 -5.08
CA ASP A 121 11.08 4.97 -4.62
C ASP A 121 11.08 4.91 -3.09
N VAL A 122 11.23 3.71 -2.55
CA VAL A 122 11.10 3.42 -1.11
C VAL A 122 12.48 3.18 -0.51
N LYS A 123 13.03 4.19 0.16
CA LYS A 123 14.36 4.15 0.77
C LYS A 123 14.30 3.75 2.24
N GLY A 124 13.31 4.27 2.98
CA GLY A 124 13.04 3.92 4.38
C GLY A 124 11.67 3.24 4.53
N TYR A 125 11.60 2.22 5.38
CA TYR A 125 10.35 1.55 5.78
C TYR A 125 10.58 0.63 6.99
N HIS A 126 9.50 0.29 7.69
CA HIS A 126 9.45 -0.80 8.67
C HIS A 126 8.40 -1.84 8.28
N LEU A 127 8.51 -3.01 8.93
CA LEU A 127 7.59 -4.12 8.74
C LEU A 127 6.53 -4.10 9.84
N GLU A 128 5.27 -3.96 9.44
CA GLU A 128 4.11 -4.18 10.31
C GLU A 128 3.50 -5.55 10.06
N ARG A 129 2.62 -5.97 10.95
CA ARG A 129 1.80 -7.18 10.81
C ARG A 129 0.35 -6.87 11.13
N THR A 130 -0.56 -7.57 10.48
CA THR A 130 -1.94 -7.65 10.92
C THR A 130 -2.01 -8.36 12.28
N SER A 131 -3.07 -8.11 13.06
CA SER A 131 -3.22 -8.81 14.35
C SER A 131 -3.13 -10.33 14.14
N ILE A 132 -2.29 -11.00 14.95
CA ILE A 132 -2.05 -12.46 14.85
C ILE A 132 -3.35 -13.26 15.09
N ARG A 133 -4.38 -12.64 15.71
CA ARG A 133 -5.68 -13.25 15.99
C ARG A 133 -6.60 -13.39 14.77
N GLY A 134 -6.20 -12.88 13.61
CA GLY A 134 -6.91 -13.09 12.35
C GLY A 134 -6.37 -12.18 11.26
N VAL A 135 -5.70 -12.77 10.26
CA VAL A 135 -5.63 -12.15 8.94
C VAL A 135 -7.07 -12.20 8.43
N ASN A 136 -7.69 -11.03 8.26
CA ASN A 136 -9.05 -10.90 7.77
C ASN A 136 -9.00 -10.25 6.37
N PRO A 137 -8.46 -10.95 5.35
CA PRO A 137 -8.22 -10.40 4.03
C PRO A 137 -9.50 -9.97 3.31
N GLU A 138 -10.65 -10.49 3.73
CA GLU A 138 -11.96 -10.06 3.27
C GLU A 138 -12.26 -8.57 3.57
N LYS A 139 -11.69 -8.01 4.64
CA LYS A 139 -11.96 -6.62 5.06
C LYS A 139 -11.17 -5.58 4.27
N TRP A 140 -10.07 -5.96 3.62
CA TRP A 140 -9.21 -5.01 2.92
C TRP A 140 -9.59 -4.93 1.45
N THR A 141 -10.22 -3.83 1.05
CA THR A 141 -10.40 -3.51 -0.37
C THR A 141 -9.17 -2.78 -0.90
N ASN A 142 -8.66 -1.80 -0.15
CA ASN A 142 -7.41 -1.09 -0.44
C ASN A 142 -6.21 -1.91 0.03
N TRP A 143 -5.15 -1.99 -0.77
CA TRP A 143 -3.96 -2.79 -0.42
C TRP A 143 -2.61 -2.13 -0.76
N VAL A 144 -2.57 -1.12 -1.64
CA VAL A 144 -1.44 -0.19 -1.76
C VAL A 144 -1.96 1.22 -1.58
N MET A 145 -1.35 1.99 -0.69
CA MET A 145 -1.83 3.32 -0.35
C MET A 145 -0.66 4.25 -0.13
N PHE A 146 -0.62 5.36 -0.86
CA PHE A 146 0.32 6.43 -0.59
C PHE A 146 -0.38 7.78 -0.58
N TYR A 147 0.20 8.70 0.17
CA TYR A 147 -0.36 10.02 0.44
C TYR A 147 0.71 11.06 0.17
N VAL A 148 0.35 12.17 -0.44
CA VAL A 148 1.23 13.34 -0.61
C VAL A 148 0.55 14.57 -0.04
N ASN A 149 1.29 15.65 0.21
CA ASN A 149 0.69 16.88 0.74
C ASN A 149 -0.45 17.40 -0.16
N ALA A 150 -1.59 17.77 0.43
CA ALA A 150 -2.71 18.41 -0.28
C ALA A 150 -2.29 19.68 -1.04
N ASP A 151 -1.29 20.42 -0.55
CA ASP A 151 -0.77 21.62 -1.24
C ASP A 151 -0.21 21.32 -2.64
N LEU A 152 0.04 20.05 -2.96
CA LEU A 152 0.50 19.62 -4.27
C LEU A 152 -0.63 19.45 -5.28
N ILE A 153 -1.91 19.49 -4.88
CA ILE A 153 -3.03 19.17 -5.78
C ILE A 153 -3.05 20.08 -7.02
N GLU A 154 -2.80 21.39 -6.86
CA GLU A 154 -2.74 22.34 -7.98
C GLU A 154 -1.55 22.06 -8.90
N LYS A 155 -0.40 21.71 -8.31
CA LYS A 155 0.81 21.37 -9.07
C LYS A 155 0.60 20.10 -9.88
N LEU A 156 -0.08 19.10 -9.30
CA LEU A 156 -0.45 17.86 -9.99
C LEU A 156 -1.46 18.14 -11.11
N LEU A 157 -2.49 18.96 -10.86
CA LEU A 157 -3.47 19.32 -11.88
C LEU A 157 -2.83 20.05 -13.06
N ASN A 158 -1.96 21.03 -12.80
CA ASN A 158 -1.24 21.75 -13.86
C ASN A 158 -0.33 20.81 -14.66
N LEU A 159 0.45 19.97 -13.97
CA LEU A 159 1.29 18.95 -14.61
C LEU A 159 0.46 18.05 -15.54
N LEU A 160 -0.66 17.52 -15.04
CA LEU A 160 -1.52 16.65 -15.80
C LEU A 160 -2.14 17.39 -16.98
N LYS A 161 -2.62 18.62 -16.79
CA LYS A 161 -3.19 19.44 -17.87
C LYS A 161 -2.23 19.62 -19.04
N ASP A 162 -0.97 19.90 -18.74
CA ASP A 162 0.08 20.11 -19.75
C ASP A 162 0.41 18.82 -20.51
N VAL A 163 0.42 17.69 -19.80
CA VAL A 163 0.80 16.38 -20.33
C VAL A 163 -0.34 15.71 -21.10
N VAL A 164 -1.55 15.68 -20.54
CA VAL A 164 -2.66 14.84 -21.03
C VAL A 164 -3.65 15.61 -21.88
N LYS A 165 -3.62 16.96 -21.83
CA LYS A 165 -4.53 17.85 -22.58
C LYS A 165 -6.00 17.41 -22.50
N PRO A 166 -6.58 17.34 -21.28
CA PRO A 166 -7.81 16.61 -21.03
C PRO A 166 -9.01 17.18 -21.78
N GLY A 167 -9.77 16.32 -22.46
CA GLY A 167 -11.01 16.66 -23.15
C GLY A 167 -12.27 16.60 -22.26
N ILE A 168 -13.28 17.43 -22.56
CA ILE A 168 -14.46 17.68 -21.71
C ILE A 168 -15.25 16.41 -21.30
N LEU A 169 -15.24 15.36 -22.12
CA LEU A 169 -16.13 14.19 -22.00
C LEU A 169 -15.89 13.36 -20.73
N ALA A 170 -14.64 13.20 -20.27
CA ALA A 170 -14.33 12.32 -19.15
C ALA A 170 -14.80 12.85 -17.78
N SER A 171 -15.06 14.16 -17.66
CA SER A 171 -15.57 14.78 -16.43
C SER A 171 -17.00 14.33 -16.06
N ARG A 172 -17.85 14.09 -17.08
CA ARG A 172 -19.30 13.91 -16.87
C ARG A 172 -19.69 12.60 -16.18
N SER A 173 -18.79 11.62 -16.15
CA SER A 173 -19.06 10.29 -15.59
C SER A 173 -18.53 10.09 -14.17
N LEU A 174 -17.74 11.03 -13.65
CA LEU A 174 -17.11 10.88 -12.34
C LEU A 174 -18.03 11.33 -11.22
N LYS A 175 -18.04 10.56 -10.14
CA LYS A 175 -18.73 10.87 -8.89
C LYS A 175 -17.73 10.88 -7.74
N VAL A 176 -18.03 11.63 -6.69
CA VAL A 176 -17.19 11.70 -5.48
C VAL A 176 -17.90 10.99 -4.33
N GLU A 177 -17.21 10.06 -3.69
CA GLU A 177 -17.68 9.33 -2.52
C GLU A 177 -16.96 9.80 -1.26
N ARG A 178 -17.69 9.89 -0.15
CA ARG A 178 -17.11 10.09 1.18
C ARG A 178 -16.92 8.75 1.88
N GLU A 179 -15.72 8.48 2.38
CA GLU A 179 -15.42 7.25 3.11
C GLU A 179 -14.73 7.59 4.44
N ILE A 180 -15.27 7.04 5.54
CA ILE A 180 -14.70 7.11 6.88
C ILE A 180 -14.03 5.76 7.19
N GLN A 181 -12.77 5.79 7.60
CA GLN A 181 -11.97 4.62 7.95
C GLN A 181 -11.38 4.75 9.37
N GLN A 182 -10.81 3.64 9.85
CA GLN A 182 -10.04 3.58 11.09
C GLN A 182 -10.80 4.08 12.33
N GLY A 183 -12.11 3.81 12.40
CA GLY A 183 -12.96 4.25 13.52
C GLY A 183 -13.11 5.76 13.61
N GLY A 184 -13.16 6.46 12.46
CA GLY A 184 -13.32 7.92 12.41
C GLY A 184 -12.03 8.70 12.23
N LYS A 185 -10.87 8.05 12.34
CA LYS A 185 -9.56 8.71 12.28
C LYS A 185 -9.13 9.12 10.88
N GLU A 186 -9.72 8.52 9.86
CA GLU A 186 -9.44 8.85 8.47
C GLU A 186 -10.74 9.18 7.76
N VAL A 187 -10.83 10.39 7.21
CA VAL A 187 -11.94 10.85 6.37
C VAL A 187 -11.39 11.14 4.99
N THR A 188 -12.04 10.58 3.96
CA THR A 188 -11.58 10.69 2.58
C THR A 188 -12.72 11.05 1.65
N TYR A 189 -12.40 11.78 0.60
CA TYR A 189 -13.25 12.00 -0.56
C TYR A 189 -12.49 11.55 -1.80
N TYR A 190 -13.01 10.56 -2.52
CA TYR A 190 -12.35 10.01 -3.70
C TYR A 190 -13.31 9.94 -4.89
N ALA A 191 -12.75 10.03 -6.08
CA ALA A 191 -13.51 9.91 -7.32
C ALA A 191 -13.67 8.44 -7.75
N TYR A 192 -14.79 8.13 -8.37
CA TYR A 192 -15.07 6.85 -9.01
C TYR A 192 -15.91 7.03 -10.27
N ILE A 193 -15.89 6.03 -11.15
CA ILE A 193 -16.66 6.01 -12.40
C ILE A 193 -17.66 4.84 -12.42
N GLY A 194 -18.87 5.10 -12.92
CA GLY A 194 -19.88 4.06 -13.13
C GLY A 194 -20.17 3.24 -11.85
N ASP A 195 -20.02 1.93 -11.95
CA ASP A 195 -20.23 0.97 -10.86
C ASP A 195 -19.00 0.76 -9.96
N MET A 196 -17.86 1.40 -10.27
CA MET A 196 -16.57 1.19 -9.62
C MET A 196 -16.43 1.92 -8.27
N ARG A 197 -17.54 2.24 -7.61
CA ARG A 197 -17.57 2.95 -6.31
C ARG A 197 -16.61 2.33 -5.29
N ASP A 198 -16.54 1.00 -5.22
CA ASP A 198 -15.70 0.31 -4.24
C ASP A 198 -14.20 0.37 -4.53
N VAL A 199 -13.80 0.66 -5.77
CA VAL A 199 -12.40 0.57 -6.23
C VAL A 199 -11.86 1.86 -6.87
N GLY A 200 -12.71 2.85 -7.15
CA GLY A 200 -12.31 4.16 -7.68
C GLY A 200 -12.34 4.25 -9.21
N ILE A 201 -11.29 4.80 -9.82
CA ILE A 201 -11.14 4.88 -11.28
C ILE A 201 -10.32 3.68 -11.81
N PRO A 202 -10.50 3.26 -13.07
CA PRO A 202 -9.74 2.17 -13.67
C PRO A 202 -8.23 2.41 -13.61
N VAL A 203 -7.49 1.36 -13.25
CA VAL A 203 -6.04 1.30 -13.46
C VAL A 203 -5.75 0.65 -14.81
N ARG A 204 -4.66 1.08 -15.46
CA ARG A 204 -4.17 0.48 -16.70
C ARG A 204 -3.23 -0.68 -16.43
N TYR A 205 -2.39 -0.54 -15.41
CA TYR A 205 -1.42 -1.53 -15.02
C TYR A 205 -0.92 -1.25 -13.60
N PHE A 206 -0.31 -2.24 -12.95
CA PHE A 206 0.48 -2.07 -11.74
C PHE A 206 1.44 -3.26 -11.58
N SER A 207 2.50 -3.05 -10.80
CA SER A 207 3.43 -4.11 -10.41
C SER A 207 4.03 -3.79 -9.04
N PHE A 208 3.70 -4.62 -8.05
CA PHE A 208 4.17 -4.49 -6.68
C PHE A 208 4.77 -5.82 -6.20
N CYS A 209 5.97 -5.78 -5.63
CA CYS A 209 6.70 -6.98 -5.27
C CYS A 209 7.18 -6.94 -3.82
N MET A 210 6.70 -7.92 -3.05
CA MET A 210 7.07 -8.11 -1.66
C MET A 210 8.56 -8.46 -1.51
N GLY A 211 9.12 -9.23 -2.45
CA GLY A 211 10.54 -9.60 -2.44
C GLY A 211 11.50 -8.46 -2.81
N CYS A 212 11.02 -7.32 -3.31
CA CYS A 212 11.88 -6.16 -3.59
C CYS A 212 12.23 -5.34 -2.34
N PHE A 213 11.72 -5.75 -1.17
CA PHE A 213 12.03 -5.15 0.12
C PHE A 213 13.01 -6.06 0.86
N HIS A 214 14.29 -5.66 0.97
CA HIS A 214 15.36 -6.49 1.54
C HIS A 214 14.99 -7.10 2.91
N ARG A 215 14.46 -6.29 3.84
CA ARG A 215 14.00 -6.76 5.16
C ARG A 215 12.95 -7.88 5.07
N VAL A 216 12.14 -7.92 4.01
CA VAL A 216 11.17 -8.99 3.82
C VAL A 216 11.86 -10.28 3.40
N LEU A 217 12.86 -10.23 2.51
CA LEU A 217 13.64 -11.42 2.16
C LEU A 217 14.37 -12.00 3.37
N ASP A 218 15.01 -11.14 4.18
CA ASP A 218 15.69 -11.56 5.41
C ASP A 218 14.71 -12.20 6.41
N TYR A 219 13.55 -11.55 6.59
CA TYR A 219 12.45 -12.08 7.38
C TYR A 219 12.00 -13.47 6.89
N LEU A 220 11.74 -13.62 5.58
CA LEU A 220 11.29 -14.88 5.01
C LEU A 220 12.33 -15.99 5.13
N ARG A 221 13.63 -15.70 5.02
CA ARG A 221 14.69 -16.71 5.23
C ARG A 221 14.71 -17.21 6.67
N ILE A 222 14.61 -16.29 7.64
CA ILE A 222 14.51 -16.68 9.06
C ILE A 222 13.25 -17.51 9.29
N LYS A 223 12.11 -17.12 8.69
CA LYS A 223 10.88 -17.92 8.78
C LYS A 223 10.96 -19.25 8.06
N ALA A 224 11.68 -19.37 6.95
CA ALA A 224 11.91 -20.65 6.30
C ALA A 224 12.58 -21.62 7.29
N ARG A 225 13.66 -21.17 7.95
CA ARG A 225 14.36 -21.97 8.98
C ARG A 225 13.45 -22.35 10.15
N GLU A 226 12.67 -21.40 10.68
CA GLU A 226 11.71 -21.68 11.78
C GLU A 226 10.64 -22.70 11.38
N ASN A 227 10.27 -22.75 10.09
CA ASN A 227 9.34 -23.73 9.53
C ASN A 227 10.02 -25.06 9.13
N GLY A 228 11.31 -25.24 9.41
CA GLY A 228 12.06 -26.45 9.03
C GLY A 228 12.38 -26.54 7.52
N LEU A 229 12.32 -25.42 6.81
CA LEU A 229 12.60 -25.32 5.38
C LEU A 229 14.04 -24.84 5.13
N ASN A 230 14.58 -25.14 3.96
CA ASN A 230 15.84 -24.57 3.50
C ASN A 230 15.65 -23.09 3.11
N GLU A 231 16.54 -22.20 3.54
CA GLU A 231 16.44 -20.75 3.28
C GLU A 231 16.43 -20.39 1.79
N SER A 232 17.08 -21.19 0.94
CA SER A 232 17.10 -21.01 -0.52
C SER A 232 15.71 -21.15 -1.17
N ILE A 233 14.71 -21.67 -0.45
CA ILE A 233 13.33 -21.69 -0.95
C ILE A 233 12.82 -20.28 -1.24
N VAL A 234 13.31 -19.27 -0.50
CA VAL A 234 12.94 -17.87 -0.67
C VAL A 234 13.27 -17.36 -2.07
N ASP A 235 14.36 -17.85 -2.66
CA ASP A 235 14.83 -17.41 -3.99
C ASP A 235 13.94 -17.97 -5.13
N ARG A 236 13.04 -18.93 -4.83
CA ARG A 236 12.10 -19.53 -5.79
C ARG A 236 10.66 -19.02 -5.63
N LEU A 237 10.39 -18.23 -4.59
CA LEU A 237 9.03 -17.74 -4.33
C LEU A 237 8.64 -16.68 -5.36
N ARG A 238 7.42 -16.79 -5.88
CA ARG A 238 6.81 -15.71 -6.66
C ARG A 238 6.27 -14.66 -5.71
N LEU A 239 6.93 -13.51 -5.64
CA LEU A 239 6.60 -12.46 -4.67
C LEU A 239 6.09 -11.16 -5.33
N ARG A 240 5.91 -11.14 -6.65
CA ARG A 240 5.42 -9.99 -7.41
C ARG A 240 3.97 -10.19 -7.82
N ILE A 241 3.13 -9.20 -7.53
CA ILE A 241 1.75 -9.11 -7.99
C ILE A 241 1.71 -8.10 -9.12
N GLU A 242 1.23 -8.55 -10.27
CA GLU A 242 0.99 -7.71 -11.44
C GLU A 242 -0.50 -7.58 -11.74
N PHE A 243 -0.84 -6.56 -12.52
CA PHE A 243 -2.17 -6.38 -13.06
C PHE A 243 -2.65 -7.62 -13.81
N ASP A 244 -3.88 -8.01 -13.48
CA ASP A 244 -4.65 -9.05 -14.17
C ASP A 244 -5.98 -8.44 -14.61
N PRO A 245 -6.30 -8.41 -15.91
CA PRO A 245 -7.55 -7.84 -16.41
C PRO A 245 -8.81 -8.58 -15.90
N ASN A 246 -8.68 -9.80 -15.38
CA ASN A 246 -9.79 -10.56 -14.80
C ASN A 246 -10.08 -10.17 -13.34
N VAL A 247 -9.21 -9.38 -12.72
CA VAL A 247 -9.38 -8.89 -11.35
C VAL A 247 -9.88 -7.46 -11.39
N ARG A 248 -11.09 -7.24 -10.86
CA ARG A 248 -11.71 -5.93 -10.73
C ARG A 248 -10.89 -5.07 -9.79
N THR A 249 -10.07 -4.21 -10.39
CA THR A 249 -9.09 -3.35 -9.74
C THR A 249 -9.27 -1.92 -10.19
N GLY A 250 -9.09 -0.98 -9.27
CA GLY A 250 -9.10 0.45 -9.53
C GLY A 250 -8.19 1.18 -8.55
N VAL A 251 -8.08 2.49 -8.73
CA VAL A 251 -7.41 3.37 -7.79
C VAL A 251 -8.39 4.42 -7.29
N LYS A 252 -8.56 4.51 -5.98
CA LYS A 252 -9.23 5.63 -5.33
C LYS A 252 -8.26 6.79 -5.28
N VAL A 253 -8.59 7.86 -5.99
CA VAL A 253 -7.83 9.10 -5.99
C VAL A 253 -8.69 10.21 -5.44
N GLY A 254 -8.13 11.00 -4.52
CA GLY A 254 -8.77 12.21 -4.04
C GLY A 254 -8.06 12.81 -2.84
N VAL A 255 -8.84 13.32 -1.89
CA VAL A 255 -8.32 14.05 -0.74
C VAL A 255 -8.64 13.32 0.56
N ALA A 256 -7.73 13.40 1.52
CA ALA A 256 -7.81 12.69 2.78
C ALA A 256 -7.37 13.56 3.94
N LYS A 257 -7.96 13.29 5.11
CA LYS A 257 -7.49 13.78 6.40
C LYS A 257 -7.36 12.61 7.35
N ILE A 258 -6.14 12.39 7.83
CA ILE A 258 -5.83 11.44 8.90
C ILE A 258 -5.61 12.25 10.18
N ALA A 259 -6.18 11.81 11.29
CA ALA A 259 -6.03 12.44 12.60
C ALA A 259 -4.54 12.64 12.96
N GLY A 260 -4.18 13.89 13.29
CA GLY A 260 -2.80 14.29 13.61
C GLY A 260 -1.89 14.52 12.39
N LYS A 261 -2.37 14.27 11.17
CA LYS A 261 -1.66 14.60 9.93
C LYS A 261 -2.29 15.78 9.20
N ARG A 262 -1.50 16.55 8.46
CA ARG A 262 -2.01 17.58 7.54
C ARG A 262 -2.98 16.97 6.50
N PRO A 263 -3.84 17.76 5.83
CA PRO A 263 -4.59 17.30 4.67
C PRO A 263 -3.68 16.75 3.57
N GLN A 264 -4.14 15.72 2.85
CA GLN A 264 -3.33 14.97 1.90
C GLN A 264 -4.08 14.70 0.60
N VAL A 265 -3.37 14.62 -0.52
CA VAL A 265 -3.84 13.90 -1.72
C VAL A 265 -3.56 12.42 -1.51
N MET A 266 -4.53 11.57 -1.81
CA MET A 266 -4.53 10.15 -1.51
C MET A 266 -4.66 9.33 -2.79
N PHE A 267 -3.87 8.27 -2.87
CA PHE A 267 -3.89 7.26 -3.93
C PHE A 267 -3.97 5.88 -3.28
N LYS A 268 -5.09 5.17 -3.48
CA LYS A 268 -5.29 3.81 -2.93
C LYS A 268 -5.64 2.83 -4.02
N LEU A 269 -4.72 1.92 -4.33
CA LEU A 269 -5.00 0.78 -5.18
C LEU A 269 -5.93 -0.19 -4.45
N ALA A 270 -7.01 -0.54 -5.12
CA ALA A 270 -8.14 -1.26 -4.55
C ALA A 270 -8.59 -2.39 -5.48
N SER A 271 -8.96 -3.53 -4.91
CA SER A 271 -9.55 -4.64 -5.67
C SER A 271 -10.64 -5.34 -4.86
N ASN A 272 -11.64 -5.89 -5.56
CA ASN A 272 -12.81 -6.52 -4.91
C ASN A 272 -13.27 -7.85 -5.53
N THR A 273 -12.57 -8.41 -6.52
CA THR A 273 -12.88 -9.76 -7.03
C THR A 273 -12.70 -10.79 -5.91
N PRO A 274 -13.74 -11.58 -5.54
CA PRO A 274 -13.62 -12.61 -4.51
C PRO A 274 -12.59 -13.69 -4.87
N LYS A 275 -11.84 -14.17 -3.88
CA LYS A 275 -10.94 -15.33 -3.99
C LYS A 275 -10.98 -16.15 -2.71
N SER A 276 -10.75 -17.45 -2.82
CA SER A 276 -10.58 -18.35 -1.68
C SER A 276 -9.38 -19.26 -1.87
N ILE A 277 -8.68 -19.58 -0.79
CA ILE A 277 -7.53 -20.50 -0.78
C ILE A 277 -7.65 -21.50 0.37
N ARG A 278 -6.87 -22.57 0.34
CA ARG A 278 -6.72 -23.48 1.47
C ARG A 278 -5.80 -22.85 2.53
N GLY A 279 -6.25 -22.85 3.80
CA GLY A 279 -5.46 -22.30 4.91
C GLY A 279 -4.83 -23.36 5.81
N ILE A 280 -3.88 -22.93 6.64
CA ILE A 280 -3.24 -23.76 7.67
C ILE A 280 -4.11 -23.91 8.92
N LEU A 281 -4.61 -22.77 9.44
CA LEU A 281 -5.40 -22.69 10.67
C LEU A 281 -6.91 -22.88 10.43
N LYS A 282 -7.38 -22.52 9.23
CA LYS A 282 -8.75 -22.69 8.77
C LYS A 282 -8.71 -23.48 7.46
N PRO A 283 -9.63 -24.45 7.21
CA PRO A 283 -9.65 -25.21 5.97
C PRO A 283 -9.73 -24.32 4.71
N ARG A 284 -10.44 -23.19 4.84
CA ARG A 284 -10.65 -22.21 3.77
C ARG A 284 -10.44 -20.80 4.31
N ILE A 285 -9.75 -19.96 3.55
CA ILE A 285 -9.58 -18.53 3.78
C ILE A 285 -10.25 -17.81 2.62
N GLU A 286 -11.10 -16.83 2.92
CA GLU A 286 -11.81 -16.03 1.92
C GLU A 286 -11.29 -14.60 1.95
N GLY A 287 -11.29 -13.97 0.78
CA GLY A 287 -10.71 -12.65 0.61
C GLY A 287 -10.93 -12.13 -0.80
N LYS A 288 -10.00 -11.28 -1.25
CA LYS A 288 -10.07 -10.63 -2.57
C LYS A 288 -8.79 -10.92 -3.34
N ALA A 289 -8.93 -11.19 -4.62
CA ALA A 289 -7.82 -11.27 -5.54
C ALA A 289 -7.16 -9.89 -5.70
N ARG A 290 -5.84 -9.87 -5.85
CA ARG A 290 -5.06 -8.63 -6.02
C ARG A 290 -4.52 -8.46 -7.42
N GLY A 291 -4.35 -9.55 -8.15
CA GLY A 291 -3.76 -9.59 -9.49
C GLY A 291 -3.21 -10.99 -9.76
N LYS A 292 -2.26 -11.10 -10.68
CA LYS A 292 -1.54 -12.34 -10.96
C LYS A 292 -0.18 -12.36 -10.25
N LEU A 293 0.20 -13.53 -9.76
CA LEU A 293 1.50 -13.73 -9.11
C LEU A 293 2.55 -14.13 -10.15
N VAL A 294 3.68 -13.45 -10.18
CA VAL A 294 4.77 -13.66 -11.15
C VAL A 294 6.14 -13.72 -10.45
N GLU A 295 7.10 -14.30 -11.14
CA GLU A 295 8.50 -14.31 -10.72
C GLU A 295 9.12 -12.91 -10.81
N CYS A 296 10.13 -12.64 -9.96
CA CYS A 296 10.88 -11.40 -10.01
C CYS A 296 12.30 -11.65 -9.53
N ASN A 297 13.30 -11.20 -10.30
CA ASN A 297 14.71 -11.30 -9.94
C ASN A 297 15.16 -10.28 -8.87
N HIS A 298 14.26 -9.36 -8.48
CA HIS A 298 14.46 -8.33 -7.45
C HIS A 298 15.61 -7.33 -7.70
N GLU A 299 16.16 -7.27 -8.93
CA GLU A 299 17.25 -6.35 -9.28
C GLU A 299 16.77 -4.91 -9.39
N TYR A 300 15.74 -4.66 -10.19
CA TYR A 300 15.26 -3.29 -10.49
C TYR A 300 14.32 -2.72 -9.43
N ARG A 301 13.86 -3.54 -8.49
CA ARG A 301 13.01 -3.21 -7.32
C ARG A 301 11.78 -2.32 -7.57
N ASN A 302 11.33 -2.20 -8.81
CA ASN A 302 10.24 -1.31 -9.20
C ASN A 302 8.92 -1.64 -8.49
N GLN A 303 8.30 -0.60 -7.94
CA GLN A 303 6.95 -0.59 -7.35
C GLN A 303 6.15 0.52 -8.04
N TYR A 304 5.12 0.21 -8.82
CA TYR A 304 4.43 1.25 -9.57
C TYR A 304 2.99 0.89 -9.93
N MET A 305 2.21 1.93 -10.22
CA MET A 305 0.89 1.83 -10.84
C MET A 305 0.79 2.79 -12.03
N VAL A 306 -0.07 2.45 -12.98
CA VAL A 306 -0.30 3.20 -14.21
C VAL A 306 -1.80 3.49 -14.33
N VAL A 307 -2.13 4.75 -14.57
CA VAL A 307 -3.51 5.25 -14.62
C VAL A 307 -3.69 6.06 -15.89
N ASN A 308 -4.89 6.04 -16.48
CA ASN A 308 -5.19 6.97 -17.57
C ASN A 308 -5.12 8.43 -17.06
N GLY A 309 -4.36 9.26 -17.78
CA GLY A 309 -4.05 10.61 -17.33
C GLY A 309 -5.24 11.56 -17.27
N GLU A 310 -6.17 11.47 -18.25
CA GLU A 310 -7.40 12.29 -18.24
C GLU A 310 -8.30 11.93 -17.05
N LEU A 311 -8.52 10.64 -16.79
CA LEU A 311 -9.30 10.19 -15.64
C LEU A 311 -8.66 10.62 -14.32
N LEU A 312 -7.32 10.56 -14.23
CA LEU A 312 -6.59 11.02 -13.06
C LEU A 312 -6.75 12.54 -12.86
N TYR A 313 -6.64 13.33 -13.93
CA TYR A 313 -6.87 14.78 -13.88
C TYR A 313 -8.26 15.10 -13.34
N TYR A 314 -9.30 14.54 -13.94
CA TYR A 314 -10.68 14.83 -13.54
C TYR A 314 -11.01 14.29 -12.15
N ALA A 315 -10.42 13.18 -11.73
CA ALA A 315 -10.55 12.67 -10.36
C ALA A 315 -10.00 13.64 -9.32
N LEU A 316 -8.81 14.20 -9.57
CA LEU A 316 -8.20 15.21 -8.71
C LEU A 316 -9.00 16.53 -8.74
N GLU A 317 -9.45 16.97 -9.91
CA GLU A 317 -10.21 18.20 -10.08
C GLU A 317 -11.55 18.13 -9.32
N ALA A 318 -12.29 17.02 -9.47
CA ALA A 318 -13.55 16.81 -8.79
C ALA A 318 -13.40 16.78 -7.26
N THR A 319 -12.35 16.14 -6.76
CA THR A 319 -12.13 15.93 -5.31
C THR A 319 -11.47 17.13 -4.63
N LYS A 320 -10.77 17.99 -5.37
CA LYS A 320 -10.15 19.22 -4.85
C LYS A 320 -11.13 20.10 -4.07
N THR A 321 -12.36 20.26 -4.58
CA THR A 321 -13.42 21.04 -3.92
C THR A 321 -13.91 20.45 -2.60
N TYR A 322 -13.44 19.28 -2.20
CA TYR A 322 -13.77 18.64 -0.93
C TYR A 322 -12.68 18.85 0.12
N LEU A 323 -11.57 19.52 -0.20
CA LEU A 323 -10.55 19.90 0.78
C LEU A 323 -11.14 20.72 1.94
N GLN A 324 -12.01 21.68 1.64
CA GLN A 324 -12.68 22.47 2.68
C GLN A 324 -13.71 21.68 3.50
N LYS A 325 -14.05 20.45 3.10
CA LYS A 325 -14.98 19.55 3.82
C LYS A 325 -14.26 18.50 4.65
N LEU A 326 -12.93 18.53 4.69
CA LEU A 326 -12.14 17.66 5.55
C LEU A 326 -12.20 18.18 7.01
N PRO A 327 -12.19 17.29 8.01
CA PRO A 327 -12.20 17.70 9.41
C PRO A 327 -10.91 18.45 9.79
N SER A 328 -11.03 19.41 10.70
CA SER A 328 -9.89 20.02 11.39
C SER A 328 -9.44 19.11 12.56
N ASP A 329 -8.14 19.08 12.86
CA ASP A 329 -7.66 18.52 14.13
C ASP A 329 -7.95 19.46 15.32
N VAL A 330 -8.48 20.65 15.04
CA VAL A 330 -8.91 21.65 16.03
C VAL A 330 -10.31 21.25 16.51
N GLY A 331 -10.37 20.30 17.43
CA GLY A 331 -11.63 19.77 17.97
C GLY A 331 -11.42 18.43 18.68
N GLY A 332 -10.67 18.46 19.78
CA GLY A 332 -10.45 17.34 20.69
C GLY A 332 -10.32 17.83 22.11
#